data_AF-A0ABD0NHN7-F1
#
_entry.id   AF-A0ABD0NHN7-F1
#
_cell.length_a   1.000
_cell.length_b   1.000
_cell.length_c   1.000
_cell.angle_alpha   90.00
_cell.angle_beta   90.00
_cell.angle_gamma   90.00
#
_symmetry.space_group_name_H-M   'P 1'
#
loop_
_entity.id
_entity.type
_entity.pdbx_description
1 polymer ?
#
loop_
_entity_poly.entity_id
_entity_poly.type
_entity_poly.pdbx_seq_one_letter_code
_entity_poly.pdbx_strand_id
1 'polypeptide(L)' 'LCGCRITEEQCLILTSALKSNPSHLRELDLSENQLEDSGVENLGVLLGSSQCKLEKL' A
#
# COMPACT_ATOMS: atom_id res chain seq x y z
N LEU A 1 -7.51 0.61 -6.33
CA LEU A 1 -6.77 1.83 -6.73
C LEU A 1 -5.98 1.60 -8.03
N CYS A 2 -6.48 0.72 -8.91
CA CYS A 2 -5.86 0.42 -10.19
C CYS A 2 -5.84 1.65 -11.12
N GLY A 3 -4.74 1.89 -11.82
CA GLY A 3 -4.64 2.92 -12.87
C GLY A 3 -4.88 4.36 -12.39
N CYS A 4 -4.79 4.62 -11.08
CA CYS A 4 -5.09 5.92 -10.47
C CYS A 4 -3.95 6.94 -10.57
N ARG A 5 -2.84 6.60 -11.25
CA ARG A 5 -1.62 7.41 -11.35
C ARG A 5 -1.04 7.75 -9.99
N ILE A 6 -1.05 6.77 -9.09
CA ILE A 6 -0.45 6.92 -7.75
C ILE A 6 1.04 7.22 -7.90
N THR A 7 1.47 8.34 -7.34
CA THR A 7 2.88 8.71 -7.23
C THR A 7 3.52 8.04 -6.01
N GLU A 8 4.85 8.07 -5.94
CA GLU A 8 5.59 7.57 -4.78
C GLU A 8 5.14 8.23 -3.46
N GLU A 9 4.99 9.55 -3.45
CA GLU A 9 4.51 10.31 -2.30
C GLU A 9 3.10 9.86 -1.88
N GLN A 10 2.22 9.62 -2.83
CA GLN A 10 0.87 9.13 -2.56
C GLN A 10 0.88 7.70 -2.03
N CYS A 11 1.80 6.85 -2.51
CA CYS A 11 2.01 5.49 -1.99
C CYS A 11 2.50 5.51 -0.53
N LEU A 12 3.40 6.44 -0.20
CA LEU A 12 3.86 6.69 1.17
C LEU A 12 2.72 7.13 2.10
N ILE A 13 1.89 8.06 1.64
CA ILE A 13 0.72 8.55 2.39
C ILE A 13 -0.27 7.39 2.62
N LEU A 14 -0.58 6.62 1.57
CA LEU A 14 -1.47 5.46 1.65
C LEU A 14 -0.95 4.43 2.66
N THR A 15 0.33 4.08 2.56
CA THR A 15 0.98 3.13 3.48
C THR A 15 0.94 3.63 4.92
N SER A 16 1.21 4.92 5.14
CA SER A 16 1.17 5.54 6.47
C SER A 16 -0.24 5.54 7.06
N ALA A 17 -1.26 5.82 6.24
CA ALA A 17 -2.66 5.77 6.66
C ALA A 17 -3.09 4.34 7.06
N LEU A 18 -2.67 3.33 6.28
CA LEU A 18 -2.95 1.92 6.57
C LEU A 18 -2.23 1.44 7.84
N LYS A 19 -1.03 1.93 8.13
CA LYS A 19 -0.32 1.64 9.39
C LYS A 19 -0.97 2.34 10.60
N SER A 20 -1.30 3.63 10.48
CA SER A 20 -1.85 4.43 11.59
C SER A 20 -3.27 4.03 11.95
N ASN A 21 -4.05 3.57 10.98
CA ASN A 21 -5.40 3.07 11.19
C ASN A 21 -5.48 1.68 10.53
N PRO A 22 -5.04 0.62 11.24
CA PRO A 22 -5.04 -0.73 10.70
C PRO A 22 -6.46 -1.13 10.31
N SER A 23 -6.71 -1.02 9.01
CA SER A 23 -8.03 -1.20 8.45
C SER A 23 -8.41 -2.68 8.43
N HIS A 24 -9.71 -2.96 8.24
CA HIS A 24 -10.18 -4.30 7.93
C HIS A 24 -9.98 -4.67 6.45
N LEU A 25 -9.20 -3.88 5.70
CA LEU A 25 -8.94 -4.11 4.28
C LEU A 25 -8.17 -5.42 4.09
N ARG A 26 -8.74 -6.30 3.27
CA ARG A 26 -8.18 -7.62 2.94
C ARG A 26 -7.53 -7.64 1.57
N GLU A 27 -8.00 -6.80 0.66
CA GLU A 27 -7.50 -6.72 -0.71
C GLU A 27 -7.27 -5.26 -1.09
N LEU A 28 -6.11 -4.98 -1.67
CA LEU A 28 -5.76 -3.65 -2.18
C LEU A 28 -5.16 -3.80 -3.56
N ASP A 29 -5.89 -3.39 -4.59
CA ASP A 29 -5.36 -3.44 -5.96
C ASP A 29 -4.67 -2.11 -6.32
N LEU A 30 -3.36 -2.16 -6.54
CA LEU A 30 -2.53 -1.05 -7.02
C LEU A 30 -1.98 -1.28 -8.44
N SER A 31 -2.50 -2.27 -9.16
CA SER A 31 -2.08 -2.55 -10.54
C SER A 31 -2.25 -1.33 -11.46
N GLU A 32 -1.52 -1.32 -12.57
CA GLU A 32 -1.51 -0.21 -13.54
C GLU A 32 -1.12 1.17 -12.96
N ASN A 33 -0.55 1.23 -11.75
CA ASN A 33 0.18 2.39 -11.27
C ASN A 33 1.67 2.20 -11.54
N GLN A 34 2.37 3.30 -11.83
CA GLN A 34 3.82 3.31 -12.00
C GLN A 34 4.48 3.49 -10.63
N LEU A 35 4.44 2.42 -9.82
CA LEU A 35 5.14 2.41 -8.54
C LEU A 35 6.62 2.11 -8.78
N GLU A 36 7.48 3.02 -8.35
CA GLU A 36 8.93 2.79 -8.30
C GLU A 36 9.28 1.81 -7.16
N ASP A 37 10.52 1.33 -7.14
CA ASP A 37 11.00 0.33 -6.18
C ASP A 37 10.77 0.76 -4.72
N SER A 38 10.95 2.05 -4.43
CA SER A 38 10.68 2.64 -3.11
C SER A 38 9.20 2.58 -2.72
N GLY A 39 8.27 2.76 -3.67
CA GLY A 39 6.84 2.59 -3.44
C GLY A 39 6.49 1.16 -3.05
N VAL A 40 7.13 0.18 -3.70
CA VAL A 40 6.96 -1.25 -3.40
C VAL A 40 7.58 -1.62 -2.05
N GLU A 41 8.78 -1.11 -1.73
CA GLU A 41 9.44 -1.34 -0.44
C GLU A 41 8.55 -0.88 0.73
N ASN A 42 7.93 0.30 0.61
CA ASN A 42 7.03 0.83 1.62
C ASN A 42 5.82 -0.09 1.87
N LEU A 43 5.22 -0.61 0.80
CA LEU A 43 4.14 -1.59 0.88
C LEU A 43 4.61 -2.91 1.52
N GLY A 44 5.84 -3.33 1.24
CA GLY A 44 6.47 -4.49 1.89
C GLY A 44 6.57 -4.33 3.41
N VAL A 45 6.97 -3.14 3.90
CA VAL A 45 7.00 -2.86 5.34
C VAL A 45 5.60 -2.92 5.96
N LEU A 46 4.57 -2.46 5.24
CA LEU A 46 3.19 -2.59 5.71
C LEU A 46 2.77 -4.07 5.81
N LEU A 47 3.04 -4.89 4.80
CA LEU A 47 2.71 -6.32 4.81
C LEU A 47 3.46 -7.10 5.89
N GLY A 48 4.68 -6.68 6.24
CA GLY A 48 5.44 -7.24 7.36
C GLY A 48 4.92 -6.84 8.75
N SER A 49 3.98 -5.89 8.84
CA SER A 49 3.40 -5.47 10.12
C SER A 49 2.39 -6.51 10.63
N SER A 50 2.47 -6.85 11.92
CA SER A 50 1.52 -7.77 12.58
C SER A 50 0.08 -7.26 12.62
N GLN A 51 -0.12 -5.96 12.41
CA GLN A 51 -1.43 -5.33 12.38
C GLN A 51 -2.05 -5.32 10.97
N CYS A 52 -1.27 -5.65 9.94
CA CYS A 52 -1.75 -5.68 8.57
C CYS A 52 -2.66 -6.89 8.36
N LYS A 53 -3.82 -6.65 7.75
CA LYS A 53 -4.82 -7.69 7.44
C LYS A 53 -4.95 -7.95 5.95
N LEU A 54 -4.11 -7.31 5.13
CA LEU A 54 -4.09 -7.54 3.69
C LEU A 54 -3.67 -8.97 3.41
N GLU A 55 -4.50 -9.65 2.63
CA GLU A 55 -4.26 -10.99 2.10
C GLU A 55 -3.84 -10.93 0.63
N LYS A 56 -4.24 -9.85 -0.07
CA LYS A 56 -3.94 -9.64 -1.47
C LYS A 56 -3.56 -8.18 -1.74
N LEU A 57 -2.49 -8.02 -2.52
CA LEU A 57 -1.98 -6.76 -3.05
C LEU A 57 -1.79 -6.90 -4.56
#